data_AF-A0A954TC49-F1
#
_entry.id   AF-A0A954TC49-F1
#
_cell.length_a   1.000
_cell.length_b   1.000
_cell.length_c   1.000
_cell.angle_alpha   90.00
_cell.angle_beta   90.00
_cell.angle_gamma   90.00
#
_symmetry.space_group_name_H-M   'P 1'
#
loop_
_entity.id
_entity.type
_entity.pdbx_description
1 polymer ?
#
loop_
_entity_poly.entity_id
_entity_poly.type
_entity_poly.pdbx_seq_one_letter_code
_entity_poly.pdbx_strand_id
1 'polypeptide(L)'
;AQKYIRDCMTPDGGIQYSFQHQGGARPPITAAAVACMFNSGEYESDQVKKMLAYCEKHVWPGGAGMQNRFGHWHYAHYYFAQVMYRQGDDKWTKYFDDIGKYILRTQSAAGSWKQGHVGPVYTTAINATILQLDNGYLPIYQR
;
A
#
# COMPACT_ATOMS: atom_id res chain seq x y z
N ALA A 1 -2.97 9.69 16.63
CA ALA A 1 -3.11 8.72 15.53
C ALA A 1 -2.61 7.32 15.92
N GLN A 2 -1.36 7.16 16.37
CA GLN A 2 -0.76 5.85 16.67
C GLN A 2 -1.57 4.98 17.66
N LYS A 3 -2.12 5.58 18.73
CA LYS A 3 -3.00 4.85 19.67
C LYS A 3 -4.23 4.26 18.97
N TYR A 4 -4.88 5.02 18.09
CA TYR A 4 -6.08 4.55 17.38
C TYR A 4 -5.75 3.38 16.43
N ILE A 5 -4.62 3.46 15.71
CA ILE A 5 -4.13 2.37 14.86
C ILE A 5 -3.90 1.12 15.70
N ARG A 6 -3.25 1.26 16.87
CA ARG A 6 -3.03 0.17 17.81
C ARG A 6 -4.33 -0.46 18.31
N ASP A 7 -5.30 0.37 18.69
CA ASP A 7 -6.60 -0.13 19.17
C ASP A 7 -7.34 -0.90 18.06
N CYS A 8 -7.14 -0.55 16.79
CA CYS A 8 -7.75 -1.22 15.63
C CYS A 8 -6.95 -2.43 15.09
N MET A 9 -5.81 -2.77 15.70
CA MET A 9 -4.90 -3.80 15.21
C MET A 9 -5.33 -5.19 15.67
N THR A 10 -5.47 -6.12 14.73
CA THR A 10 -5.73 -7.54 15.00
C THR A 10 -4.46 -8.27 15.45
N PRO A 11 -4.56 -9.43 16.10
CA PRO A 11 -3.38 -10.17 16.58
C PRO A 11 -2.37 -10.55 15.49
N ASP A 12 -2.83 -10.76 14.25
CA ASP A 12 -2.03 -11.08 13.07
C ASP A 12 -1.42 -9.84 12.37
N GLY A 13 -1.68 -8.64 12.88
CA GLY A 13 -1.06 -7.41 12.43
C GLY A 13 -1.85 -6.58 11.43
N GLY A 14 -3.00 -7.08 11.01
CA GLY A 14 -3.91 -6.32 10.16
C GLY A 14 -4.67 -5.24 10.92
N ILE A 15 -5.23 -4.27 10.20
CA ILE A 15 -6.00 -3.16 10.78
C ILE A 15 -7.48 -3.28 10.39
N GLN A 16 -8.35 -3.18 11.39
CA GLN A 16 -9.81 -3.13 11.22
C GLN A 16 -10.27 -1.73 10.78
N TYR A 17 -11.49 -1.64 10.25
CA TYR A 17 -12.05 -0.34 9.82
C TYR A 17 -12.27 0.64 10.98
N SER A 18 -12.69 0.12 12.13
CA SER A 18 -12.85 0.94 13.34
C SER A 18 -12.78 0.05 14.57
N PHE A 19 -12.34 0.60 15.69
CA PHE A 19 -12.34 -0.07 16.99
C PHE A 19 -13.73 -0.55 17.44
N GLN A 20 -14.78 0.22 17.12
CA GLN A 20 -16.16 -0.06 17.55
C GLN A 20 -16.84 -1.16 16.72
N HIS A 21 -16.39 -1.39 15.48
CA HIS A 21 -16.95 -2.41 14.59
C HIS A 21 -15.87 -3.44 14.28
N GLN A 22 -15.81 -4.50 15.10
CA GLN A 22 -14.85 -5.60 15.00
C GLN A 22 -15.15 -6.49 13.79
N GLY A 23 -14.87 -5.98 12.58
CA GLY A 23 -14.76 -6.80 11.38
C GLY A 23 -13.36 -7.41 11.24
N GLY A 24 -13.13 -8.23 10.21
CA GLY A 24 -11.79 -8.71 9.89
C GLY A 24 -10.83 -7.59 9.50
N ALA A 25 -9.53 -7.86 9.60
CA ALA A 25 -8.50 -6.97 9.09
C ALA A 25 -8.68 -6.67 7.60
N ARG A 26 -8.38 -5.44 7.20
CA ARG A 26 -8.51 -4.98 5.81
C ARG A 26 -7.14 -4.63 5.25
N PRO A 27 -6.65 -5.34 4.22
CA PRO A 27 -5.35 -5.03 3.61
C PRO A 27 -5.18 -3.56 3.17
N PRO A 28 -6.19 -2.91 2.54
CA PRO A 28 -6.07 -1.49 2.17
C PRO A 28 -5.86 -0.56 3.38
N ILE A 29 -6.56 -0.82 4.48
CA ILE A 29 -6.47 -0.01 5.70
C ILE A 29 -5.14 -0.27 6.41
N THR A 30 -4.68 -1.52 6.39
CA THR A 30 -3.38 -1.91 6.95
C THR A 30 -2.23 -1.22 6.21
N ALA A 31 -2.29 -1.17 4.86
CA ALA A 31 -1.31 -0.46 4.05
C ALA A 31 -1.26 1.05 4.38
N ALA A 32 -2.43 1.70 4.51
CA ALA A 32 -2.50 3.09 4.92
C ALA A 32 -1.97 3.31 6.34
N ALA A 33 -2.29 2.41 7.28
CA ALA A 33 -1.83 2.50 8.65
C ALA A 33 -0.31 2.40 8.77
N VAL A 34 0.33 1.44 8.09
CA VAL A 34 1.80 1.32 8.14
C VAL A 34 2.47 2.55 7.51
N ALA A 35 1.92 3.11 6.43
CA ALA A 35 2.40 4.37 5.87
C ALA A 35 2.27 5.54 6.87
N CYS A 36 1.16 5.64 7.60
CA CYS A 36 0.99 6.64 8.67
C CYS A 36 2.03 6.47 9.80
N MET A 37 2.35 5.23 10.18
CA MET A 37 3.38 4.97 11.20
C MET A 37 4.76 5.42 10.73
N PHE A 38 5.14 5.09 9.49
CA PHE A 38 6.38 5.54 8.86
C PHE A 38 6.46 7.07 8.80
N ASN A 39 5.37 7.73 8.43
CA ASN A 39 5.32 9.18 8.37
C ASN A 39 5.39 9.84 9.76
N SER A 40 5.10 9.09 10.83
CA SER A 40 5.24 9.54 12.21
C SER A 40 6.63 9.29 12.82
N GLY A 41 7.59 8.77 12.04
CA GLY A 41 8.92 8.42 12.52
C GLY A 41 9.01 7.07 13.24
N GLU A 42 7.92 6.30 13.25
CA GLU A 42 7.84 5.02 13.95
C GLU A 42 7.99 3.87 12.94
N TYR A 43 9.21 3.33 12.86
CA TYR A 43 9.58 2.28 11.90
C TYR A 43 9.79 0.92 12.56
N GLU A 44 10.26 0.92 13.81
CA GLU A 44 10.88 -0.26 14.42
C GLU A 44 10.04 -0.97 15.48
N SER A 45 8.92 -0.39 15.92
CA SER A 45 8.04 -1.08 16.86
C SER A 45 7.55 -2.42 16.33
N ASP A 46 7.33 -3.36 17.26
CA ASP A 46 6.76 -4.67 16.97
C ASP A 46 5.41 -4.56 16.24
N GLN A 47 4.66 -3.49 16.50
CA GLN A 47 3.40 -3.21 15.83
C GLN A 47 3.60 -2.95 14.33
N VAL A 48 4.56 -2.10 13.99
CA VAL A 48 4.93 -1.78 12.60
C VAL A 48 5.47 -3.01 11.87
N LYS A 49 6.32 -3.80 12.53
CA LYS A 49 6.85 -5.05 11.97
C LYS A 49 5.74 -6.05 11.63
N LYS A 50 4.73 -6.20 12.50
CA LYS A 50 3.55 -7.04 12.25
C LYS A 50 2.66 -6.50 11.13
N MET A 51 2.40 -5.18 11.10
CA MET A 51 1.64 -4.55 10.01
C MET A 51 2.35 -4.74 8.65
N LEU A 52 3.67 -4.61 8.63
CA LEU A 52 4.48 -4.80 7.43
C LEU A 52 4.40 -6.26 6.94
N ALA A 53 4.58 -7.24 7.83
CA ALA A 53 4.46 -8.65 7.51
C ALA A 53 3.06 -9.01 6.99
N TYR A 54 2.01 -8.42 7.58
CA TYR A 54 0.64 -8.57 7.08
C TYR A 54 0.52 -8.01 5.65
N CYS A 55 1.00 -6.80 5.39
CA CYS A 55 0.96 -6.20 4.06
C CYS A 55 1.79 -6.99 3.03
N GLU A 56 2.95 -7.52 3.38
CA GLU A 56 3.75 -8.37 2.48
C GLU A 56 3.01 -9.66 2.11
N LYS A 57 2.27 -10.24 3.05
CA LYS A 57 1.45 -11.44 2.77
C LYS A 57 0.20 -11.12 1.94
N HIS A 58 -0.44 -9.98 2.21
CA HIS A 58 -1.81 -9.71 1.72
C HIS A 58 -1.91 -8.65 0.62
N VAL A 59 -0.93 -7.76 0.49
CA VAL A 59 -0.92 -6.63 -0.46
C VAL A 59 0.14 -6.82 -1.54
N TRP A 60 1.20 -7.62 -1.33
CA TRP A 60 2.25 -7.80 -2.33
C TRP A 60 1.69 -8.17 -3.72
N PRO A 61 2.17 -7.57 -4.82
CA PRO A 61 1.60 -7.79 -6.15
C PRO A 61 1.70 -9.26 -6.55
N GLY A 62 0.61 -9.84 -7.07
CA GLY A 62 0.56 -11.27 -7.44
C GLY A 62 0.41 -12.24 -6.27
N GLY A 63 0.40 -11.75 -5.03
CA GLY A 63 0.10 -12.55 -3.85
C GLY A 63 -1.36 -13.00 -3.78
N ALA A 64 -1.64 -13.97 -2.89
CA ALA A 64 -2.98 -14.53 -2.70
C ALA A 64 -4.00 -13.56 -2.09
N GLY A 65 -3.56 -12.47 -1.44
CA GLY A 65 -4.41 -11.66 -0.56
C GLY A 65 -5.22 -10.53 -1.21
N MET A 66 -4.76 -9.98 -2.35
CA MET A 66 -5.41 -8.84 -2.99
C MET A 66 -5.78 -9.16 -4.44
N GLN A 67 -6.79 -10.02 -4.64
CA GLN A 67 -7.45 -10.03 -5.93
C GLN A 67 -8.11 -8.67 -6.16
N ASN A 68 -8.14 -8.21 -7.41
CA ASN A 68 -8.74 -6.95 -7.88
C ASN A 68 -10.26 -6.80 -7.55
N ARG A 69 -10.82 -7.69 -6.74
CA ARG A 69 -12.22 -7.80 -6.30
C ARG A 69 -12.57 -6.89 -5.11
N PHE A 70 -11.59 -6.37 -4.35
CA PHE A 70 -11.86 -5.59 -3.13
C PHE A 70 -12.06 -4.07 -3.32
N GLY A 71 -12.15 -3.58 -4.55
CA GLY A 71 -12.47 -2.16 -4.83
C GLY A 71 -11.41 -1.13 -4.40
N HIS A 72 -10.36 -1.54 -3.69
CA HIS A 72 -9.34 -0.66 -3.10
C HIS A 72 -7.90 -1.10 -3.43
N TRP A 73 -7.71 -1.83 -4.53
CA TRP A 73 -6.40 -2.30 -4.96
C TRP A 73 -5.42 -1.14 -5.18
N HIS A 74 -5.83 -0.12 -5.96
CA HIS A 74 -5.01 1.07 -6.22
C HIS A 74 -4.71 1.84 -4.94
N TYR A 75 -5.71 2.04 -4.08
CA TYR A 75 -5.55 2.69 -2.78
C TYR A 75 -4.51 1.98 -1.90
N ALA A 76 -4.56 0.66 -1.82
CA ALA A 76 -3.63 -0.10 -1.00
C ALA A 76 -2.20 -0.02 -1.53
N HIS A 77 -2.02 -0.22 -2.84
CA HIS A 77 -0.70 -0.16 -3.47
C HIS A 77 -0.12 1.26 -3.47
N TYR A 78 -0.96 2.30 -3.47
CA TYR A 78 -0.50 3.68 -3.30
C TYR A 78 0.24 3.89 -1.98
N TYR A 79 -0.33 3.45 -0.85
CA TYR A 79 0.33 3.57 0.45
C TYR A 79 1.46 2.55 0.61
N PHE A 80 1.23 1.31 0.19
CA PHE A 80 2.22 0.26 0.37
C PHE A 80 3.49 0.51 -0.46
N ALA A 81 3.37 1.09 -1.66
CA ALA A 81 4.53 1.48 -2.46
C ALA A 81 5.43 2.50 -1.74
N GLN A 82 4.85 3.47 -1.02
CA GLN A 82 5.63 4.45 -0.25
C GLN A 82 6.41 3.80 0.88
N VAL A 83 5.80 2.81 1.54
CA VAL A 83 6.44 2.03 2.60
C VAL A 83 7.56 1.17 2.03
N MET A 84 7.30 0.46 0.92
CA MET A 84 8.32 -0.37 0.25
C MET A 84 9.51 0.46 -0.25
N TYR A 85 9.24 1.63 -0.83
CA TYR A 85 10.27 2.58 -1.23
C TYR A 85 11.17 2.95 -0.04
N ARG A 86 10.55 3.22 1.12
CA ARG A 86 11.24 3.57 2.37
C ARG A 86 12.05 2.44 3.00
N GLN A 87 11.79 1.18 2.65
CA GLN A 87 12.51 0.02 3.16
C GLN A 87 13.90 -0.18 2.54
N GLY A 88 14.31 0.67 1.59
CA GLY A 88 15.59 0.56 0.89
C GLY A 88 15.50 -0.29 -0.37
N ASP A 89 16.62 -0.35 -1.10
CA ASP A 89 16.65 -0.83 -2.48
C ASP A 89 16.24 -2.30 -2.62
N ASP A 90 16.68 -3.19 -1.72
CA ASP A 90 16.37 -4.62 -1.81
C ASP A 90 14.86 -4.91 -1.84
N LYS A 91 14.09 -4.28 -0.94
CA LYS A 91 12.63 -4.44 -0.91
C LYS A 91 11.95 -3.64 -2.00
N TRP A 92 12.41 -2.41 -2.23
CA TRP A 92 11.82 -1.53 -3.22
C TRP A 92 11.94 -2.08 -4.63
N THR A 93 13.14 -2.45 -5.08
CA THR A 93 13.38 -2.94 -6.45
C THR A 93 12.51 -4.16 -6.76
N LYS A 94 12.44 -5.13 -5.83
CA LYS A 94 11.60 -6.31 -6.01
C LYS A 94 10.11 -5.94 -6.10
N TYR A 95 9.64 -5.07 -5.19
CA TYR A 95 8.25 -4.64 -5.20
C TYR A 95 7.91 -3.85 -6.48
N PHE A 96 8.79 -2.93 -6.88
CA PHE A 96 8.62 -2.07 -8.05
C PHE A 96 8.58 -2.87 -9.34
N ASP A 97 9.44 -3.89 -9.48
CA ASP A 97 9.40 -4.81 -10.61
C ASP A 97 8.04 -5.53 -10.71
N ASP A 98 7.54 -6.05 -9.60
CA ASP A 98 6.29 -6.82 -9.57
C ASP A 98 5.06 -5.93 -9.84
N ILE A 99 4.97 -4.77 -9.17
CA ILE A 99 3.85 -3.83 -9.35
C ILE A 99 3.91 -3.13 -10.71
N GLY A 100 5.11 -2.76 -11.17
CA GLY A 100 5.37 -2.09 -12.44
C GLY A 100 4.94 -2.96 -13.61
N LYS A 101 5.31 -4.25 -13.61
CA LYS A 101 4.83 -5.23 -14.63
C LYS A 101 3.30 -5.27 -14.70
N TYR A 102 2.62 -5.29 -13.55
CA TYR A 102 1.15 -5.29 -13.53
C TYR A 102 0.58 -3.98 -14.07
N ILE A 103 1.08 -2.84 -13.61
CA ILE A 103 0.62 -1.51 -14.03
C ILE A 103 0.83 -1.35 -15.55
N LEU A 104 2.03 -1.59 -16.07
CA LEU A 104 2.33 -1.42 -17.49
C LEU A 104 1.51 -2.35 -18.38
N ARG A 105 1.34 -3.62 -17.99
CA ARG A 105 0.52 -4.58 -18.76
C ARG A 105 -0.95 -4.18 -18.85
N THR A 106 -1.44 -3.40 -17.90
CA THR A 106 -2.86 -3.04 -17.79
C THR A 106 -3.18 -1.62 -18.26
N GLN A 107 -2.18 -0.90 -18.79
CA GLN A 107 -2.35 0.40 -19.40
C GLN A 107 -3.11 0.27 -20.72
N SER A 108 -4.08 1.15 -20.96
CA SER A 108 -4.78 1.21 -22.24
C SER A 108 -3.95 1.95 -23.30
N ALA A 109 -4.31 1.79 -24.58
CA ALA A 109 -3.69 2.54 -25.68
C ALA A 109 -3.81 4.07 -25.54
N ALA A 110 -4.77 4.56 -24.75
CA ALA A 110 -4.92 5.98 -24.44
C ALA A 110 -4.00 6.45 -23.29
N GLY A 111 -3.07 5.61 -22.83
CA GLY A 111 -2.15 5.90 -21.73
C GLY A 111 -2.78 5.86 -20.33
N SER A 112 -4.11 5.69 -20.24
CA SER A 112 -4.87 5.66 -18.98
C SER A 112 -5.13 4.24 -18.50
N TRP A 113 -5.53 4.13 -17.22
CA TRP A 113 -5.97 2.90 -16.58
C TRP A 113 -7.46 2.99 -16.23
N LYS A 114 -8.21 1.94 -16.56
CA LYS A 114 -9.68 1.92 -16.45
C LYS A 114 -10.21 0.94 -15.40
N GLN A 115 -9.33 0.36 -14.59
CA GLN A 115 -9.73 -0.56 -13.53
C GLN A 115 -10.40 0.20 -12.38
N GLY A 116 -11.27 -0.50 -11.65
CA GLY A 116 -11.96 0.03 -10.47
C GLY A 116 -13.24 0.80 -10.80
N HIS A 117 -13.95 1.21 -9.74
CA HIS A 117 -15.26 1.87 -9.82
C HIS A 117 -15.20 3.40 -9.67
N VAL A 118 -14.05 3.95 -9.25
CA VAL A 118 -13.86 5.41 -9.04
C VAL A 118 -13.69 6.14 -10.37
N GLY A 119 -13.11 5.48 -11.37
CA GLY A 119 -12.92 6.02 -12.72
C GLY A 119 -11.45 6.27 -13.09
N PRO A 120 -11.18 6.53 -14.38
CA PRO A 120 -9.84 6.48 -14.95
C PRO A 120 -8.91 7.59 -14.48
N VAL A 121 -9.44 8.75 -14.08
CA VAL A 121 -8.62 9.86 -13.55
C VAL A 121 -7.92 9.43 -12.26
N TYR A 122 -8.68 8.90 -11.30
CA TYR A 122 -8.15 8.39 -10.04
C TYR A 122 -7.13 7.28 -10.27
N THR A 123 -7.52 6.25 -11.04
CA THR A 123 -6.68 5.08 -11.28
C THR A 123 -5.36 5.46 -11.98
N THR A 124 -5.42 6.35 -12.97
CA THR A 124 -4.24 6.82 -13.70
C THR A 124 -3.31 7.63 -12.79
N ALA A 125 -3.86 8.55 -11.98
CA ALA A 125 -3.06 9.35 -11.07
C ALA A 125 -2.31 8.49 -10.02
N ILE A 126 -2.97 7.48 -9.47
CA ILE A 126 -2.35 6.56 -8.52
C ILE A 126 -1.23 5.76 -9.17
N ASN A 127 -1.50 5.13 -10.32
CA ASN A 127 -0.50 4.32 -11.02
C ASN A 127 0.70 5.16 -11.46
N ALA A 128 0.46 6.35 -12.00
CA ALA A 128 1.53 7.27 -12.39
C ALA A 128 2.36 7.71 -11.17
N THR A 129 1.74 7.96 -10.01
CA THR A 129 2.49 8.30 -8.79
C THR A 129 3.39 7.16 -8.36
N ILE A 130 2.89 5.92 -8.35
CA ILE A 130 3.70 4.74 -7.99
C ILE A 130 4.90 4.59 -8.94
N LEU A 131 4.69 4.74 -10.25
CA LEU A 131 5.75 4.64 -11.27
C LEU A 131 6.82 5.73 -11.17
N GLN A 132 6.54 6.83 -10.47
CA GLN A 132 7.43 7.98 -10.35
C GLN A 132 8.13 8.07 -8.99
N LEU A 133 7.90 7.12 -8.07
CA LEU A 133 8.48 7.17 -6.72
C LEU A 133 10.01 7.26 -6.73
N ASP A 134 10.67 6.59 -7.68
CA ASP A 134 12.14 6.62 -7.83
C ASP A 134 12.72 7.98 -8.19
N ASN A 135 11.90 8.88 -8.73
CA ASN A 135 12.37 10.23 -8.99
C ASN A 135 12.62 11.03 -7.70
N GLY A 136 12.10 10.58 -6.55
CA GLY A 136 12.37 11.20 -5.25
C GLY A 136 11.91 12.65 -5.11
N TYR A 137 10.96 13.09 -5.95
CA TYR A 137 10.60 14.51 -6.07
C TYR A 137 9.90 15.10 -4.83
N LEU A 138 9.25 14.29 -4.01
CA LEU A 138 8.64 14.76 -2.76
C LEU A 138 9.63 14.58 -1.60
N PRO A 139 9.70 15.52 -0.64
CA PRO A 139 10.59 15.39 0.52
C PRO A 139 10.45 14.07 1.28
N ILE A 140 9.22 13.54 1.37
CA ILE A 140 8.92 12.26 2.02
C ILE A 140 9.53 11.03 1.30
N TYR A 141 9.95 11.21 0.04
CA TYR A 141 10.62 10.20 -0.79
C TYR A 141 12.13 10.42 -0.90
N GLN A 142 12.72 11.31 -0.09
CA GLN A 142 14.18 11.41 0.00
C GLN A 142 14.70 10.30 0.91
N ARG A 143 15.56 9.42 0.38
CA ARG A 143 16.10 8.26 1.08
C ARG A 143 17.49 8.52 1.62
#